data_AF-A0A151RW20-F1
#
_entry.id   AF-A0A151RW20-F1
#
_cell.length_a   1.000
_cell.length_b   1.000
_cell.length_c   1.000
_cell.angle_alpha   90.00
_cell.angle_beta   90.00
_cell.angle_gamma   90.00
#
_symmetry.space_group_name_H-M   'P 1'
#
loop_
_entity.id
_entity.type
_entity.pdbx_description
1 polymer ?
#
loop_
_entity_poly.entity_id
_entity_poly.type
_entity_poly.pdbx_seq_one_letter_code
_entity_poly.pdbx_strand_id
1 'polypeptide(L)'
;KTILELWDALELKYGSTEKGLRRYSCERIIYFQMEDVKPFSDQVHEFENIIYDMDKKITLPDIMLVSFLISKLPSSRSEFARSLKHKPDHLTLSNLLVSF
;
A
#
# COMPACT_ATOMS: atom_id res chain seq x y z
N LYS A 1 -16.45 -15.95 -35.11
CA LYS A 1 -16.05 -15.38 -33.80
C LYS A 1 -15.53 -16.50 -32.93
N THR A 2 -14.22 -16.64 -32.86
CA THR A 2 -13.55 -17.58 -31.95
C THR A 2 -13.43 -16.96 -30.55
N ILE A 3 -13.26 -17.80 -29.53
CA ILE A 3 -13.07 -17.37 -28.14
C ILE A 3 -11.84 -16.45 -28.02
N LEU A 4 -10.80 -16.70 -28.83
CA LEU A 4 -9.58 -15.88 -28.90
C LEU A 4 -9.87 -14.45 -29.34
N GLU A 5 -10.63 -14.27 -30.42
CA GLU A 5 -11.01 -12.94 -30.92
C GLU A 5 -11.85 -12.15 -29.90
N LEU A 6 -12.68 -12.87 -29.12
CA LEU A 6 -13.48 -12.26 -28.05
C LEU A 6 -12.59 -11.82 -26.88
N TRP A 7 -11.60 -12.62 -26.52
CA TRP A 7 -10.63 -12.32 -25.47
C TRP A 7 -9.73 -11.13 -25.85
N ASP A 8 -9.17 -11.12 -27.07
CA ASP A 8 -8.35 -10.02 -27.57
C ASP A 8 -9.13 -8.69 -27.62
N ALA A 9 -10.41 -8.74 -28.01
CA ALA A 9 -11.26 -7.55 -28.01
C ALA A 9 -11.53 -7.00 -26.60
N LEU A 10 -11.65 -7.89 -25.60
CA LEU A 10 -11.80 -7.49 -24.19
C LEU A 10 -10.48 -6.92 -23.64
N GLU A 11 -9.36 -7.56 -23.94
CA GLU A 11 -8.04 -7.12 -23.48
C GLU A 11 -7.64 -5.77 -24.11
N LEU A 12 -7.95 -5.56 -25.39
CA LEU A 12 -7.78 -4.27 -26.07
C LEU A 12 -8.62 -3.16 -25.43
N LYS A 13 -9.87 -3.48 -25.06
CA LYS A 13 -10.82 -2.50 -24.53
C LYS A 13 -10.56 -2.14 -23.06
N TYR A 14 -10.11 -3.10 -22.25
CA TYR A 14 -10.00 -2.92 -20.79
C TYR A 14 -8.58 -3.06 -20.23
N GLY A 15 -7.63 -3.65 -20.96
CA GLY A 15 -6.26 -3.86 -20.47
C GLY A 15 -5.50 -2.56 -20.19
N SER A 16 -5.78 -1.47 -20.90
CA SER A 16 -5.22 -0.14 -20.61
C SER A 16 -5.81 0.48 -19.33
N THR A 17 -7.11 0.27 -19.11
CA THR A 17 -7.81 0.72 -17.90
C THR A 17 -7.28 0.00 -16.68
N GLU A 18 -7.10 -1.31 -16.75
CA GLU A 18 -6.55 -2.12 -15.67
C GLU A 18 -5.09 -1.73 -15.33
N LYS A 19 -4.25 -1.54 -16.36
CA LYS A 19 -2.88 -1.02 -16.19
C LYS A 19 -2.86 0.38 -15.55
N GLY A 20 -3.77 1.27 -15.96
CA GLY A 20 -3.95 2.59 -15.36
C GLY A 20 -4.35 2.51 -13.88
N LEU A 21 -5.27 1.61 -13.54
CA LEU A 21 -5.73 1.38 -12.16
C LEU A 21 -4.63 0.80 -11.26
N ARG A 22 -3.75 -0.06 -11.80
CA ARG A 22 -2.55 -0.54 -11.08
C ARG A 22 -1.59 0.62 -10.79
N ARG A 23 -1.23 1.38 -11.82
CA ARG A 23 -0.31 2.52 -11.70
C ARG A 23 -0.81 3.55 -10.70
N TYR A 24 -2.09 3.92 -10.78
CA TYR A 24 -2.72 4.84 -9.85
C TYR A 24 -2.62 4.36 -8.39
N SER A 25 -2.80 3.06 -8.15
CA SER A 25 -2.69 2.49 -6.79
C SER A 25 -1.26 2.62 -6.25
N CYS A 26 -0.25 2.36 -7.09
CA CYS A 26 1.16 2.60 -6.73
C CYS A 26 1.45 4.07 -6.45
N GLU A 27 0.93 4.98 -7.25
CA GLU A 27 1.12 6.42 -7.05
C GLU A 27 0.52 6.86 -5.70
N ARG A 28 -0.65 6.34 -5.31
CA ARG A 28 -1.26 6.63 -4.00
C ARG A 28 -0.34 6.29 -2.83
N ILE A 29 0.25 5.07 -2.78
CA ILE A 29 1.16 4.73 -1.67
C ILE A 29 2.46 5.52 -1.73
N ILE A 30 2.95 5.85 -2.93
CA ILE A 30 4.20 6.60 -3.10
C ILE A 30 4.03 8.01 -2.53
N TYR A 31 2.95 8.71 -2.88
CA TYR A 31 2.72 10.10 -2.49
C TYR A 31 2.08 10.29 -1.12
N PHE A 32 1.41 9.28 -0.57
CA PHE A 32 0.88 9.34 0.79
C PHE A 32 2.01 9.55 1.81
N GLN A 33 1.82 10.44 2.77
CA GLN A 33 2.74 10.69 3.89
C GLN A 33 1.93 11.14 5.10
N MET A 34 2.24 10.63 6.29
CA MET A 34 1.58 11.09 7.49
C MET A 34 2.17 12.44 7.93
N GLU A 35 1.29 13.30 8.42
CA GLU A 35 1.59 14.64 8.91
C GLU A 35 1.34 14.72 10.41
N ASP A 36 2.19 15.47 11.10
CA ASP A 36 2.10 15.68 12.56
C ASP A 36 0.84 16.44 12.99
N VAL A 37 0.23 17.20 12.07
CA VAL A 37 -0.94 18.05 12.35
C VAL A 37 -2.27 17.30 12.28
N LYS A 38 -2.29 16.11 11.67
CA LYS A 38 -3.50 15.30 11.48
C LYS A 38 -3.57 14.21 12.56
N PRO A 39 -4.79 13.77 12.96
CA PRO A 39 -4.94 12.64 13.87
C PRO A 39 -4.22 11.40 13.35
N PHE A 40 -3.40 10.78 14.19
CA PHE A 40 -2.59 9.63 13.79
C PHE A 40 -3.46 8.43 13.39
N SER A 41 -4.54 8.16 14.13
CA SER A 41 -5.51 7.09 13.86
C SER A 41 -6.13 7.18 12.47
N ASP A 42 -6.53 8.39 12.08
CA ASP A 42 -7.22 8.63 10.81
C ASP A 42 -6.27 8.37 9.64
N GLN A 43 -5.00 8.74 9.81
CA GLN A 43 -3.96 8.53 8.82
C GLN A 43 -3.54 7.05 8.73
N VAL A 44 -3.52 6.32 9.84
CA VAL A 44 -3.32 4.87 9.84
C VAL A 44 -4.45 4.19 9.07
N HIS A 45 -5.71 4.59 9.31
CA HIS A 45 -6.85 4.05 8.58
C HIS A 45 -6.81 4.41 7.08
N GLU A 46 -6.38 5.63 6.72
CA GLU A 46 -6.16 6.00 5.32
C GLU A 46 -5.09 5.11 4.66
N PHE A 47 -3.99 4.83 5.35
CA PHE A 47 -2.95 3.92 4.89
C PHE A 47 -3.49 2.50 4.67
N GLU A 48 -4.24 1.94 5.63
CA GLU A 48 -4.88 0.62 5.50
C GLU A 48 -5.76 0.54 4.25
N ASN A 49 -6.55 1.58 4.00
CA ASN A 49 -7.41 1.66 2.81
C ASN A 49 -6.60 1.70 1.50
N ILE A 50 -5.47 2.41 1.47
CA ILE A 50 -4.56 2.42 0.31
C ILE A 50 -3.98 1.03 0.05
N ILE A 51 -3.52 0.34 1.11
CA ILE A 51 -2.98 -1.02 0.99
C ILE A 51 -4.05 -2.01 0.54
N TYR A 52 -5.25 -1.93 1.09
CA TYR A 52 -6.37 -2.78 0.70
C TYR A 52 -6.76 -2.61 -0.77
N ASP A 53 -6.80 -1.37 -1.27
CA ASP A 53 -7.06 -1.10 -2.69
C ASP A 53 -5.92 -1.58 -3.61
N MET A 54 -4.68 -1.54 -3.11
CA MET A 54 -3.51 -2.01 -3.83
C MET A 54 -3.46 -3.53 -3.91
N ASP A 55 -3.70 -4.23 -2.80
CA ASP A 55 -3.59 -5.69 -2.70
C ASP A 55 -4.57 -6.42 -3.65
N LYS A 56 -5.73 -5.80 -3.92
CA LYS A 56 -6.68 -6.26 -4.96
C LYS A 56 -6.07 -6.34 -6.37
N LYS A 57 -4.95 -5.67 -6.62
CA LYS A 57 -4.33 -5.54 -7.95
C LYS A 57 -2.86 -5.96 -7.97
N ILE A 58 -2.16 -5.84 -6.84
CA ILE A 58 -0.73 -6.07 -6.66
C ILE A 58 -0.51 -6.67 -5.27
N THR A 59 -0.25 -7.98 -5.22
CA THR A 59 0.12 -8.65 -3.97
C THR A 59 1.54 -8.25 -3.57
N LEU A 60 1.69 -7.75 -2.34
CA LEU A 60 2.98 -7.35 -1.80
C LEU A 60 3.35 -8.21 -0.59
N PRO A 61 4.63 -8.58 -0.43
CA PRO A 61 5.11 -9.24 0.78
C PRO A 61 4.97 -8.32 2.02
N ASP A 62 4.71 -8.91 3.18
CA ASP A 62 4.57 -8.18 4.46
C ASP A 62 5.75 -7.26 4.76
N ILE A 63 6.98 -7.69 4.43
CA ILE A 63 8.19 -6.88 4.63
C ILE A 63 8.12 -5.54 3.86
N MET A 64 7.51 -5.52 2.68
CA MET A 64 7.31 -4.29 1.91
C MET A 64 6.23 -3.41 2.54
N LEU A 65 5.13 -4.00 2.99
CA LEU A 65 4.03 -3.29 3.64
C LEU A 65 4.47 -2.61 4.95
N VAL A 66 5.23 -3.33 5.78
CA VAL A 66 5.85 -2.80 6.99
C VAL A 66 6.84 -1.68 6.65
N SER A 67 7.67 -1.86 5.63
CA SER A 67 8.61 -0.83 5.18
C SER A 67 7.90 0.44 4.72
N PHE A 68 6.79 0.31 3.98
CA PHE A 68 5.97 1.45 3.60
C PHE A 68 5.46 2.17 4.83
N LEU A 69 4.77 1.49 5.74
CA LEU A 69 4.22 2.13 6.93
C LEU A 69 5.29 2.87 7.74
N ILE A 70 6.44 2.24 7.99
CA ILE A 70 7.58 2.88 8.70
C ILE A 70 8.05 4.14 7.96
N SER A 71 8.14 4.11 6.64
CA SER A 71 8.53 5.28 5.84
C SER A 71 7.49 6.40 5.85
N LYS A 72 6.21 6.06 6.06
CA LYS A 72 5.09 7.00 6.05
C LYS A 72 4.86 7.69 7.38
N LEU A 73 5.46 7.19 8.47
CA LEU A 73 5.34 7.76 9.79
C LEU A 73 5.74 9.25 9.81
N PRO A 74 5.03 10.07 10.61
CA PRO A 74 5.33 11.48 10.72
C PRO A 74 6.62 11.71 11.52
N SER A 75 7.17 12.92 11.45
CA SER A 75 8.48 13.23 12.02
C SER A 75 8.54 13.04 13.55
N SER A 76 7.43 13.31 14.24
CA SER A 76 7.27 13.06 15.69
C SER A 76 7.43 11.60 16.09
N ARG A 77 7.29 10.65 15.15
CA ARG A 77 7.42 9.19 15.38
C ARG A 77 8.76 8.64 14.91
N SER A 78 9.76 9.48 14.64
CA SER A 78 11.06 9.04 14.10
C SER A 78 11.81 8.06 15.02
N GLU A 79 11.73 8.21 16.33
CA GLU A 79 12.33 7.26 17.29
C GLU A 79 11.62 5.90 17.25
N PHE A 80 10.28 5.91 17.18
CA PHE A 80 9.49 4.71 17.02
C PHE A 80 9.85 4.00 15.71
N ALA A 81 9.87 4.73 14.59
CA ALA A 81 10.30 4.23 13.28
C ALA A 81 11.69 3.59 13.33
N ARG A 82 12.64 4.20 14.06
CA ARG A 82 13.98 3.66 14.25
C ARG A 82 13.98 2.35 15.03
N SER A 83 13.18 2.27 16.10
CA SER A 83 13.07 1.03 16.89
C SER A 83 12.54 -0.14 16.07
N LEU A 84 11.64 0.11 15.10
CA LEU A 84 11.08 -0.91 14.23
C LEU A 84 12.06 -1.45 13.20
N LYS A 85 13.03 -0.64 12.74
CA LYS A 85 14.06 -1.08 11.77
C LYS A 85 14.98 -2.18 12.32
N HIS A 86 15.04 -2.32 13.64
CA HIS A 86 15.89 -3.30 14.32
C HIS A 86 15.09 -4.47 14.91
N LYS A 87 13.77 -4.54 14.65
CA LYS A 87 12.92 -5.66 15.08
C LYS A 87 13.09 -6.88 14.17
N PRO A 88 12.77 -8.09 14.67
CA PRO A 88 12.97 -9.34 13.94
C PRO A 88 12.21 -9.39 12.60
N ASP A 89 12.75 -10.16 11.66
CA ASP A 89 12.28 -10.32 10.26
C ASP A 89 10.83 -10.80 10.11
N HIS A 90 10.18 -11.20 11.19
CA HIS A 90 8.79 -11.68 11.24
C HIS A 90 7.77 -10.59 11.60
N LEU A 91 8.17 -9.31 11.61
CA LEU A 91 7.22 -8.21 11.80
C LEU A 91 6.26 -8.16 10.60
N THR A 92 4.97 -8.37 10.87
CA THR A 92 3.88 -8.26 9.88
C THR A 92 3.21 -6.89 9.98
N LEU A 93 2.49 -6.50 8.92
CA LEU A 93 1.73 -5.25 8.94
C LEU A 93 0.71 -5.23 10.08
N SER A 94 -0.02 -6.33 10.27
CA SER A 94 -1.02 -6.46 11.34
C SER A 94 -0.42 -6.30 12.74
N ASN A 95 0.74 -6.89 12.99
CA ASN A 95 1.44 -6.75 14.28
C ASN A 95 1.81 -5.29 14.55
N LEU A 96 2.20 -4.56 13.50
CA LEU A 96 2.57 -3.15 13.60
C LEU A 96 1.34 -2.26 13.85
N LEU A 97 0.24 -2.51 13.16
CA LEU A 97 -1.01 -1.75 13.31
C LEU A 97 -1.59 -1.83 14.74
N VAL A 98 -1.48 -2.99 15.39
CA VAL A 98 -1.90 -3.18 16.79
C VAL A 98 -0.99 -2.46 17.79
N SER A 99 0.23 -2.10 17.39
CA SER A 99 1.20 -1.44 18.27
C SER A 99 1.08 0.09 18.33
N PHE A 100 0.17 0.65 17.54
CA PHE A 100 -0.15 2.09 17.52
C PHE A 100 -1.26 2.45 18.49
#